data_AF-A0A1V8UNK2-F1
#
_entry.id   AF-A0A1V8UNK2-F1
#
_cell.length_a   1.000
_cell.length_b   1.000
_cell.length_c   1.000
_cell.angle_alpha   90.00
_cell.angle_beta   90.00
_cell.angle_gamma   90.00
#
_symmetry.space_group_name_H-M   'P 1'
#
loop_
_entity.id
_entity.type
_entity.pdbx_description
1 polymer ?
#
loop_
_entity_poly.entity_id
_entity_poly.type
_entity_poly.pdbx_seq_one_letter_code
_entity_poly.pdbx_strand_id
1 'polypeptide(L)'
;MFGLSYWFLPAFAGCCWLGTLLGLLINWVATGRPQYAWTGAGQTAPYISDIAASKWGYPLFIAGSATTVVVFNISFVAERWLRHNARLAKNYRTSEKILSGFAIAFAIIGGIALILLTVFDTRRHHNIHITCLFIFIAGYIISAVFICAEYQRLGVLYREHRILRSSFWLKLAFIFVELGLAIAFGVLQRGRVGRALNPSAYVEWIISLIYIFYVWSFIIDFLPATQTRHREDRFELPGPLRAREEEGEMRMQEQEGGNNLGGPVYTGGAWNERGSQGSEVPMYGQAGYRGTAGEVVPPSRNF
;
A
#
# COMPACT_ATOMS: atom_id res chain seq x y z
N MET A 1 3.71 30.21 -4.07
CA MET A 1 4.14 28.80 -4.22
C MET A 1 3.08 28.12 -5.07
N PHE A 2 3.40 27.57 -6.24
CA PHE A 2 2.38 26.93 -7.09
C PHE A 2 1.73 25.78 -6.31
N GLY A 3 0.45 25.96 -5.95
CA GLY A 3 -0.31 25.12 -5.02
C GLY A 3 -0.73 23.77 -5.58
N LEU A 4 0.11 23.13 -6.40
CA LEU A 4 -0.12 21.77 -6.87
C LEU A 4 0.14 20.80 -5.72
N SER A 5 -0.94 20.30 -5.13
CA SER A 5 -0.87 19.24 -4.13
C SER A 5 -0.76 17.87 -4.82
N TYR A 6 -0.25 16.89 -4.08
CA TYR A 6 0.12 15.56 -4.57
C TYR A 6 -1.04 14.77 -5.19
N TRP A 7 -2.30 15.15 -4.93
CA TRP A 7 -3.48 14.58 -5.58
C TRP A 7 -3.48 14.81 -7.10
N PHE A 8 -2.76 15.83 -7.60
CA PHE A 8 -2.64 16.10 -9.02
C PHE A 8 -1.95 14.96 -9.78
N LEU A 9 -1.04 14.21 -9.13
CA LEU A 9 -0.28 13.14 -9.77
C LEU A 9 -1.20 12.02 -10.31
N PRO A 10 -2.01 11.33 -9.49
CA PRO A 10 -2.93 10.32 -10.00
C PRO A 10 -4.02 10.92 -10.90
N ALA A 11 -4.44 12.17 -10.66
CA ALA A 11 -5.40 12.85 -11.53
C ALA A 11 -4.86 13.00 -12.96
N PHE A 12 -3.64 13.54 -13.11
CA PHE A 12 -2.97 13.71 -14.40
C PHE A 12 -2.71 12.37 -15.08
N ALA A 13 -2.22 11.36 -14.34
CA ALA A 13 -1.99 10.03 -14.88
C ALA A 13 -3.27 9.42 -15.48
N GLY A 14 -4.39 9.46 -14.73
CA GLY A 14 -5.68 8.96 -15.22
C GLY A 14 -6.21 9.75 -16.43
N CYS A 15 -6.00 11.07 -16.46
CA CYS A 15 -6.35 11.90 -17.63
C CYS A 15 -5.51 11.56 -18.87
N CYS A 16 -4.21 11.30 -18.72
CA CYS A 16 -3.35 10.84 -19.82
C CYS A 16 -3.82 9.51 -20.38
N TRP A 17 -4.15 8.55 -19.51
CA TRP A 17 -4.66 7.24 -19.93
C TRP A 17 -6.01 7.37 -20.63
N LEU A 18 -6.96 8.11 -20.04
CA LEU A 18 -8.26 8.38 -20.65
C LEU A 18 -8.11 9.07 -22.01
N GLY A 19 -7.26 10.09 -22.11
CA GLY A 19 -6.96 10.79 -23.36
C GLY A 19 -6.38 9.86 -24.42
N THR A 20 -5.55 8.90 -24.03
CA THR A 20 -4.98 7.87 -24.92
C THR A 20 -6.09 6.97 -25.46
N LEU A 21 -6.94 6.41 -24.58
CA LEU A 21 -8.05 5.54 -24.97
C LEU A 21 -9.06 6.26 -25.86
N LEU A 22 -9.44 7.49 -25.49
CA LEU A 22 -10.34 8.31 -26.29
C LEU A 22 -9.70 8.66 -27.64
N GLY A 23 -8.42 9.02 -27.69
CA GLY A 23 -7.73 9.33 -28.94
C GLY A 23 -7.71 8.12 -29.89
N LEU A 24 -7.42 6.93 -29.39
CA LEU A 24 -7.49 5.69 -30.17
C LEU A 24 -8.92 5.43 -30.68
N LEU A 25 -9.91 5.51 -29.81
CA LEU A 25 -11.32 5.25 -30.16
C LEU A 25 -11.86 6.26 -31.17
N ILE A 26 -11.66 7.55 -30.92
CA ILE A 26 -12.10 8.65 -31.78
C ILE A 26 -11.46 8.51 -33.16
N ASN A 27 -10.16 8.26 -33.25
CA ASN A 27 -9.49 8.07 -34.53
C ASN A 27 -10.05 6.85 -35.29
N TRP A 28 -10.28 5.73 -34.61
CA TRP A 28 -10.86 4.54 -35.25
C TRP A 28 -12.28 4.79 -35.78
N VAL A 29 -13.11 5.52 -35.03
CA VAL A 29 -14.46 5.91 -35.50
C VAL A 29 -14.37 6.91 -36.66
N ALA A 30 -13.54 7.94 -36.55
CA ALA A 30 -13.39 9.00 -37.55
C ALA A 30 -12.83 8.49 -38.90
N THR A 31 -12.03 7.43 -38.88
CA THR A 31 -11.48 6.79 -40.09
C THR A 31 -12.40 5.73 -40.71
N GLY A 32 -13.66 5.65 -40.25
CA GLY A 32 -14.65 4.75 -40.85
C GLY A 32 -14.56 3.30 -40.35
N ARG A 33 -14.05 3.08 -39.13
CA ARG A 33 -13.98 1.77 -38.46
C ARG A 33 -13.18 0.73 -39.25
N PRO A 34 -11.90 1.02 -39.57
CA PRO A 34 -11.08 0.12 -40.37
C PRO A 34 -10.90 -1.25 -39.69
N GLN A 35 -10.89 -2.29 -40.51
CA GLN A 35 -10.44 -3.63 -40.15
C GLN A 35 -8.95 -3.75 -40.47
N TYR A 36 -8.15 -4.25 -39.55
CA TYR A 36 -6.70 -4.32 -39.72
C TYR A 36 -6.24 -5.68 -40.27
N ALA A 37 -5.15 -5.72 -41.02
CA ALA A 37 -4.69 -6.98 -41.63
C ALA A 37 -4.26 -8.04 -40.58
N TRP A 38 -3.90 -7.62 -39.37
CA TRP A 38 -3.56 -8.49 -38.25
C TRP A 38 -4.77 -8.83 -37.36
N THR A 39 -5.93 -8.22 -37.61
CA THR A 39 -7.19 -8.64 -36.97
C THR A 39 -7.74 -9.86 -37.70
N GLY A 40 -8.17 -10.87 -36.94
CA GLY A 40 -8.78 -12.06 -37.52
C GLY A 40 -10.03 -11.70 -38.33
N ALA A 41 -10.28 -12.40 -39.44
CA ALA A 41 -11.43 -12.14 -40.29
C ALA A 41 -12.75 -12.20 -39.50
N GLY A 42 -13.59 -11.18 -39.64
CA GLY A 42 -14.94 -11.13 -39.04
C GLY A 42 -15.03 -10.43 -37.68
N GLN A 43 -14.03 -9.65 -37.27
CA GLN A 43 -14.06 -8.91 -36.01
C GLN A 43 -15.03 -7.71 -36.04
N THR A 44 -16.02 -7.73 -35.15
CA THR A 44 -17.04 -6.66 -35.05
C THR A 44 -16.60 -5.48 -34.18
N ALA A 45 -15.85 -5.72 -33.10
CA ALA A 45 -15.32 -4.70 -32.20
C ALA A 45 -13.78 -4.71 -32.20
N PRO A 46 -13.11 -3.54 -32.30
CA PRO A 46 -11.66 -3.47 -32.32
C PRO A 46 -11.07 -3.66 -30.92
N TYR A 47 -9.97 -4.41 -30.79
CA TYR A 47 -9.17 -4.36 -29.57
C TYR A 47 -8.44 -3.00 -29.50
N ILE A 48 -8.20 -2.50 -28.29
CA ILE A 48 -7.36 -1.33 -28.05
C ILE A 48 -5.98 -1.59 -28.64
N SER A 49 -5.43 -2.76 -28.37
CA SER A 49 -4.14 -3.21 -28.87
C SER A 49 -4.06 -3.26 -30.41
N ASP A 50 -5.17 -3.53 -31.11
CA ASP A 50 -5.19 -3.51 -32.58
C ASP A 50 -5.11 -2.08 -33.14
N ILE A 51 -5.90 -1.15 -32.58
CA ILE A 51 -5.88 0.25 -33.00
C ILE A 51 -4.53 0.87 -32.65
N ALA A 52 -4.00 0.53 -31.48
CA ALA A 52 -2.68 0.96 -31.03
C ALA A 52 -1.54 0.45 -31.92
N ALA A 53 -1.68 -0.71 -32.58
CA ALA A 53 -0.67 -1.21 -33.52
C ALA A 53 -0.71 -0.49 -34.90
N SER A 54 -1.68 0.40 -35.13
CA SER A 54 -1.76 1.19 -36.36
C SER A 54 -0.66 2.26 -36.44
N LYS A 55 -0.30 2.71 -37.64
CA LYS A 55 0.75 3.75 -37.84
C LYS A 55 0.48 5.03 -37.04
N TRP A 56 -0.79 5.38 -36.86
CA TRP A 56 -1.21 6.58 -36.12
C TRP A 56 -1.36 6.32 -34.62
N GLY A 57 -1.95 5.17 -34.24
CA GLY A 57 -2.18 4.82 -32.84
C GLY A 57 -0.91 4.46 -32.07
N TYR A 58 0.10 3.91 -32.74
CA TYR A 58 1.34 3.42 -32.12
C TYR A 58 2.10 4.50 -31.33
N PRO A 59 2.44 5.68 -31.90
CA PRO A 59 3.11 6.73 -31.13
C PRO A 59 2.24 7.27 -30.00
N LEU A 60 0.92 7.38 -30.20
CA LEU A 60 -0.01 7.84 -29.18
C LEU A 60 -0.05 6.86 -27.99
N PHE A 61 -0.13 5.57 -28.28
CA PHE A 61 -0.22 4.54 -27.25
C PHE A 61 1.06 4.45 -26.42
N ILE A 62 2.24 4.54 -27.07
CA ILE A 62 3.52 4.58 -26.35
C ILE A 62 3.62 5.82 -25.46
N ALA A 63 3.42 7.01 -26.03
CA ALA A 63 3.59 8.26 -25.29
C ALA A 63 2.59 8.38 -24.13
N GLY A 64 1.32 8.06 -24.39
CA GLY A 64 0.25 8.10 -23.40
C GLY A 64 0.41 7.10 -22.28
N SER A 65 0.76 5.85 -22.60
CA SER A 65 1.00 4.79 -21.61
C SER A 65 2.22 5.09 -20.76
N ALA A 66 3.34 5.48 -21.38
CA ALA A 66 4.56 5.83 -20.66
C ALA A 66 4.35 7.01 -19.71
N THR A 67 3.68 8.07 -20.15
CA THR A 67 3.35 9.23 -19.31
C THR A 67 2.47 8.81 -18.13
N THR A 68 1.42 8.02 -18.40
CA THR A 68 0.50 7.52 -17.38
C THR A 68 1.26 6.76 -16.28
N VAL A 69 2.04 5.74 -16.62
CA VAL A 69 2.65 4.86 -15.61
C VAL A 69 3.82 5.49 -14.90
N VAL A 70 4.59 6.36 -15.56
CA VAL A 70 5.66 7.10 -14.90
C VAL A 70 5.05 8.02 -13.83
N VAL A 71 4.03 8.81 -14.18
CA VAL A 71 3.37 9.69 -13.21
C VAL A 71 2.64 8.89 -12.14
N PHE A 72 1.99 7.79 -12.50
CA PHE A 72 1.30 6.95 -11.53
C PHE A 72 2.31 6.32 -10.55
N ASN A 73 3.45 5.80 -11.01
CA ASN A 73 4.50 5.27 -10.13
C ASN A 73 5.09 6.35 -9.21
N ILE A 74 5.23 7.59 -9.69
CA ILE A 74 5.61 8.73 -8.83
C ILE A 74 4.59 8.93 -7.69
N SER A 75 3.30 8.63 -7.91
CA SER A 75 2.28 8.68 -6.86
C SER A 75 2.60 7.70 -5.72
N PHE A 76 3.01 6.46 -6.00
CA PHE A 76 3.40 5.50 -4.95
C PHE A 76 4.60 6.00 -4.14
N VAL A 77 5.59 6.56 -4.82
CA VAL A 77 6.78 7.15 -4.16
C VAL A 77 6.39 8.38 -3.33
N ALA A 78 5.53 9.24 -3.85
CA ALA A 78 5.04 10.43 -3.15
C ALA A 78 4.23 10.06 -1.90
N GLU A 79 3.37 9.05 -1.99
CA GLU A 79 2.63 8.54 -0.83
C GLU A 79 3.58 8.09 0.27
N ARG A 80 4.58 7.27 -0.10
CA ARG A 80 5.63 6.81 0.82
C ARG A 80 6.41 7.96 1.45
N TRP A 81 6.81 8.95 0.65
CA TRP A 81 7.52 10.14 1.11
C TRP A 81 6.69 10.97 2.10
N LEU A 82 5.41 11.15 1.82
CA LEU A 82 4.50 11.89 2.70
C LEU A 82 4.23 11.15 4.02
N ARG A 83 4.14 9.82 4.00
CA ARG A 83 4.06 8.99 5.23
C ARG A 83 5.33 9.08 6.06
N HIS A 84 6.50 9.16 5.40
CA HIS A 84 7.77 9.35 6.09
C HIS A 84 7.85 10.72 6.79
N ASN A 85 7.36 11.77 6.13
CA ASN A 85 7.38 13.15 6.67
C ASN A 85 6.19 13.48 7.60
N ALA A 86 5.46 12.46 8.08
CA ALA A 86 4.26 12.63 8.91
C ALA A 86 3.19 13.57 8.30
N ARG A 87 3.15 13.68 6.97
CA ARG A 87 2.06 14.37 6.24
C ARG A 87 0.86 13.46 5.98
N LEU A 88 1.09 12.15 6.02
CA LEU A 88 0.09 11.09 6.09
C LEU A 88 0.35 10.25 7.35
N ALA A 89 -0.60 9.36 7.72
CA ALA A 89 -0.44 8.40 8.80
C ALA A 89 0.91 7.67 8.70
N LYS A 90 1.78 7.93 9.68
CA LYS A 90 3.19 7.51 9.70
C LYS A 90 3.27 6.00 9.88
N ASN A 91 4.23 5.37 9.19
CA ASN A 91 4.50 3.94 9.34
C ASN A 91 5.46 3.72 10.52
N TYR A 92 4.98 3.12 11.60
CA TYR A 92 5.76 2.89 12.82
C TYR A 92 6.41 1.51 12.82
N ARG A 93 5.74 0.50 12.25
CA ARG A 93 6.29 -0.87 12.21
C ARG A 93 7.18 -1.06 10.99
N THR A 94 8.31 -1.76 11.18
CA THR A 94 9.23 -2.16 10.09
C THR A 94 8.49 -2.90 8.98
N SER A 95 7.49 -3.69 9.34
CA SER A 95 6.72 -4.45 8.37
C SER A 95 5.80 -3.58 7.49
N GLU A 96 5.26 -2.46 7.97
CA GLU A 96 4.56 -1.49 7.10
C GLU A 96 5.52 -0.86 6.08
N LYS A 97 6.78 -0.61 6.48
CA LYS A 97 7.81 -0.07 5.57
C LYS A 97 8.16 -1.08 4.47
N ILE A 98 8.25 -2.37 4.82
CA ILE A 98 8.52 -3.46 3.86
C ILE A 98 7.35 -3.63 2.88
N LEU A 99 6.10 -3.65 3.38
CA LEU A 99 4.91 -3.76 2.54
C LEU A 99 4.85 -2.61 1.52
N SER A 100 5.09 -1.38 1.98
CA SER A 100 5.13 -0.20 1.11
C SER A 100 6.25 -0.29 0.06
N GLY A 101 7.42 -0.82 0.44
CA GLY A 101 8.53 -1.08 -0.48
C GLY A 101 8.17 -2.10 -1.57
N PHE A 102 7.51 -3.21 -1.21
CA PHE A 102 7.03 -4.18 -2.17
C PHE A 102 5.95 -3.61 -3.08
N ALA A 103 5.01 -2.83 -2.54
CA ALA A 103 4.00 -2.15 -3.34
C ALA A 103 4.62 -1.30 -4.45
N ILE A 104 5.62 -0.47 -4.11
CA ILE A 104 6.35 0.36 -5.08
C ILE A 104 7.08 -0.51 -6.11
N ALA A 105 7.80 -1.55 -5.67
CA ALA A 105 8.56 -2.41 -6.56
C ALA A 105 7.67 -3.09 -7.61
N PHE A 106 6.54 -3.66 -7.19
CA PHE A 106 5.59 -4.31 -8.09
C PHE A 106 4.87 -3.30 -9.01
N ALA A 107 4.58 -2.08 -8.53
CA ALA A 107 4.04 -1.02 -9.39
C ALA A 107 5.03 -0.60 -10.49
N ILE A 108 6.33 -0.51 -10.16
CA ILE A 108 7.39 -0.25 -11.15
C ILE A 108 7.47 -1.38 -12.18
N ILE A 109 7.47 -2.64 -11.75
CA ILE A 109 7.47 -3.79 -12.65
C ILE A 109 6.24 -3.76 -13.57
N GLY A 110 5.04 -3.49 -13.03
CA GLY A 110 3.82 -3.34 -13.80
C GLY A 110 3.89 -2.19 -14.81
N GLY A 111 4.42 -1.03 -14.39
CA GLY A 111 4.61 0.13 -15.27
C GLY A 111 5.61 -0.11 -16.40
N ILE A 112 6.73 -0.78 -16.12
CA ILE A 112 7.70 -1.20 -17.15
C ILE A 112 7.02 -2.16 -18.12
N ALA A 113 6.24 -3.12 -17.64
CA ALA A 113 5.51 -4.06 -18.49
C ALA A 113 4.49 -3.35 -19.40
N LEU A 114 3.81 -2.31 -18.92
CA LEU A 114 2.92 -1.49 -19.76
C LEU A 114 3.68 -0.72 -20.84
N ILE A 115 4.86 -0.19 -20.54
CA ILE A 115 5.69 0.46 -21.57
C ILE A 115 6.13 -0.57 -22.61
N LEU A 116 6.63 -1.73 -22.16
CA LEU A 116 7.09 -2.78 -23.06
C LEU A 116 5.95 -3.34 -23.94
N LEU A 117 4.73 -3.49 -23.43
CA LEU A 117 3.61 -3.96 -24.26
C LEU A 117 3.19 -2.94 -25.32
N THR A 118 3.46 -1.65 -25.13
CA THR A 118 3.23 -0.63 -26.16
C THR A 118 4.28 -0.66 -27.27
N VAL A 119 5.52 -1.06 -26.95
CA VAL A 119 6.63 -1.20 -27.91
C VAL A 119 6.52 -2.52 -28.67
N PHE A 120 6.26 -3.62 -27.95
CA PHE A 120 6.02 -4.93 -28.54
C PHE A 120 4.54 -5.06 -28.90
N ASP A 121 4.16 -4.45 -30.03
CA ASP A 121 2.78 -4.42 -30.52
C ASP A 121 2.22 -5.80 -30.91
N THR A 122 0.90 -5.89 -31.03
CA THR A 122 0.20 -7.11 -31.47
C THR A 122 0.49 -7.47 -32.91
N ARG A 123 0.94 -6.51 -33.74
CA ARG A 123 1.23 -6.71 -35.16
C ARG A 123 2.51 -7.50 -35.39
N ARG A 124 3.59 -7.24 -34.64
CA ARG A 124 4.91 -7.85 -34.84
C ARG A 124 5.25 -8.88 -33.77
N HIS A 125 4.81 -8.66 -32.54
CA HIS A 125 5.28 -9.39 -31.37
C HIS A 125 4.14 -9.83 -30.44
N HIS A 126 3.07 -10.40 -31.01
CA HIS A 126 1.84 -10.79 -30.31
C HIS A 126 2.05 -11.59 -29.00
N ASN A 127 2.93 -12.59 -29.00
CA ASN A 127 3.18 -13.40 -27.80
C ASN A 127 3.88 -12.60 -26.68
N ILE A 128 4.78 -11.70 -27.06
CA ILE A 128 5.48 -10.82 -26.11
C ILE A 128 4.48 -9.80 -25.55
N HIS A 129 3.64 -9.22 -26.42
CA HIS A 129 2.56 -8.31 -26.03
C HIS A 129 1.67 -8.92 -24.93
N ILE A 130 1.16 -10.14 -25.16
CA ILE A 130 0.30 -10.85 -24.19
C ILE A 130 1.05 -11.13 -22.89
N THR A 131 2.33 -11.52 -22.97
CA THR A 131 3.14 -11.78 -21.78
C THR A 131 3.34 -10.51 -20.96
N CYS A 132 3.66 -9.39 -21.61
CA CYS A 132 3.79 -8.09 -20.95
C CYS A 132 2.44 -7.61 -20.37
N LEU A 133 1.32 -7.84 -21.05
CA LEU A 133 -0.03 -7.56 -20.53
C LEU A 133 -0.31 -8.33 -19.23
N PHE A 134 0.05 -9.62 -19.18
CA PHE A 134 -0.09 -10.42 -17.96
C PHE A 134 0.77 -9.88 -16.82
N ILE A 135 2.04 -9.54 -17.09
CA ILE A 135 2.96 -8.98 -16.09
C ILE A 135 2.46 -7.63 -15.59
N PHE A 136 1.93 -6.78 -16.48
CA PHE A 136 1.32 -5.49 -16.14
C PHE A 136 0.17 -5.67 -15.15
N ILE A 137 -0.82 -6.51 -15.48
CA ILE A 137 -1.99 -6.76 -14.63
C ILE A 137 -1.57 -7.37 -13.29
N ALA A 138 -0.74 -8.42 -13.31
CA ALA A 138 -0.29 -9.09 -12.10
C ALA A 138 0.53 -8.14 -11.20
N GLY A 139 1.41 -7.32 -11.79
CA GLY A 139 2.22 -6.34 -11.07
C GLY A 139 1.37 -5.33 -10.31
N TYR A 140 0.38 -4.72 -10.97
CA TYR A 140 -0.50 -3.76 -10.30
C TYR A 140 -1.44 -4.40 -9.28
N ILE A 141 -1.97 -5.60 -9.52
CA ILE A 141 -2.79 -6.32 -8.54
C ILE A 141 -1.96 -6.66 -7.29
N ILE A 142 -0.76 -7.22 -7.46
CA ILE A 142 0.12 -7.56 -6.32
C ILE A 142 0.50 -6.29 -5.55
N SER A 143 0.81 -5.20 -6.26
CA SER A 143 1.07 -3.89 -5.65
C SER A 143 -0.13 -3.41 -4.82
N ALA A 144 -1.34 -3.47 -5.38
CA ALA A 144 -2.57 -3.08 -4.70
C ALA A 144 -2.86 -3.93 -3.45
N VAL A 145 -2.56 -5.23 -3.49
CA VAL A 145 -2.66 -6.13 -2.33
C VAL A 145 -1.71 -5.69 -1.21
N PHE A 146 -0.46 -5.35 -1.54
CA PHE A 146 0.49 -4.84 -0.54
C PHE A 146 0.06 -3.51 0.07
N ILE A 147 -0.48 -2.60 -0.75
CA ILE A 147 -1.09 -1.35 -0.28
C ILE A 147 -2.27 -1.62 0.66
N CYS A 148 -3.17 -2.52 0.29
CA CYS A 148 -4.31 -2.88 1.12
C CYS A 148 -3.87 -3.49 2.45
N ALA A 149 -2.85 -4.34 2.44
CA ALA A 149 -2.28 -4.92 3.65
C ALA A 149 -1.57 -3.87 4.53
N GLU A 150 -0.93 -2.86 3.93
CA GLU A 150 -0.39 -1.69 4.64
C GLU A 150 -1.54 -0.90 5.30
N TYR A 151 -2.59 -0.58 4.54
CA TYR A 151 -3.77 0.13 5.04
C TYR A 151 -4.52 -0.63 6.13
N GLN A 152 -4.65 -1.95 6.03
CA GLN A 152 -5.30 -2.75 7.07
C GLN A 152 -4.54 -2.64 8.40
N ARG A 153 -3.20 -2.66 8.35
CA ARG A 153 -2.36 -2.53 9.54
C ARG A 153 -2.39 -1.13 10.13
N LEU A 154 -2.35 -0.11 9.29
CA LEU A 154 -2.51 1.28 9.71
C LEU A 154 -3.93 1.56 10.22
N GLY A 155 -4.96 0.94 9.65
CA GLY A 155 -6.36 1.12 10.02
C GLY A 155 -6.72 0.54 11.39
N VAL A 156 -5.99 -0.48 11.85
CA VAL A 156 -6.07 -0.97 13.24
C VAL A 156 -5.58 0.09 14.23
N LEU A 157 -4.57 0.87 13.83
CA LEU A 157 -3.92 1.87 14.66
C LEU A 157 -4.65 3.23 14.64
N TYR A 158 -5.22 3.62 13.50
CA TYR A 158 -5.91 4.91 13.27
C TYR A 158 -7.41 4.72 13.02
N ARG A 159 -8.07 4.04 13.95
CA ARG A 159 -9.45 3.52 13.79
C ARG A 159 -10.52 4.60 13.55
N GLU A 160 -10.21 5.87 13.84
CA GLU A 160 -11.13 7.01 13.74
C GLU A 160 -11.18 7.69 12.36
N HIS A 161 -10.20 7.48 11.47
CA HIS A 161 -10.17 8.17 10.18
C HIS A 161 -10.99 7.45 9.09
N ARG A 162 -12.22 7.92 8.86
CA ARG A 162 -13.17 7.38 7.85
C ARG A 162 -12.62 7.43 6.41
N ILE A 163 -11.74 8.37 6.10
CA ILE A 163 -11.13 8.53 4.76
C ILE A 163 -10.21 7.35 4.42
N LEU A 164 -9.36 6.91 5.36
CA LEU A 164 -8.46 5.77 5.16
C LEU A 164 -9.24 4.48 4.91
N ARG A 165 -10.33 4.27 5.66
CA ARG A 165 -11.19 3.08 5.50
C ARG A 165 -11.89 3.09 4.14
N SER A 166 -12.35 4.25 3.68
CA SER A 166 -13.04 4.38 2.38
C SER A 166 -12.09 4.07 1.23
N SER A 167 -10.84 4.58 1.29
CA SER A 167 -9.82 4.28 0.28
C SER A 167 -9.45 2.79 0.25
N PHE A 168 -9.31 2.16 1.42
CA PHE A 168 -9.05 0.72 1.52
C PHE A 168 -10.13 -0.12 0.82
N TRP A 169 -11.42 0.11 1.15
CA TRP A 169 -12.52 -0.67 0.55
C TRP A 169 -12.66 -0.39 -0.95
N LEU A 170 -12.42 0.84 -1.38
CA LEU A 170 -12.44 1.19 -2.80
C LEU A 170 -11.35 0.43 -3.57
N LYS A 171 -10.11 0.41 -3.07
CA LYS A 171 -9.01 -0.35 -3.70
C LYS A 171 -9.24 -1.85 -3.67
N LEU A 172 -9.75 -2.37 -2.56
CA LEU A 172 -10.08 -3.78 -2.44
C LEU A 172 -11.17 -4.19 -3.45
N ALA A 173 -12.18 -3.35 -3.65
CA ALA A 173 -13.19 -3.57 -4.68
C ALA A 173 -12.58 -3.60 -6.08
N PHE A 174 -11.66 -2.66 -6.40
CA PHE A 174 -10.95 -2.68 -7.68
C PHE A 174 -10.15 -3.96 -7.89
N ILE A 175 -9.43 -4.46 -6.87
CA ILE A 175 -8.69 -5.73 -6.97
C ILE A 175 -9.61 -6.88 -7.40
N PHE A 176 -10.78 -7.03 -6.77
CA PHE A 176 -11.71 -8.10 -7.11
C PHE A 176 -12.33 -7.92 -8.50
N VAL A 177 -12.73 -6.69 -8.85
CA VAL A 177 -13.31 -6.39 -10.16
C VAL A 177 -12.31 -6.60 -11.28
N GLU A 178 -11.09 -6.06 -11.15
CA GLU A 178 -10.03 -6.20 -12.16
C GLU A 178 -9.57 -7.65 -12.31
N LEU A 179 -9.40 -8.38 -11.20
CA LEU A 179 -9.05 -9.80 -11.26
C LEU A 179 -10.14 -10.62 -11.97
N GLY A 180 -11.41 -10.39 -11.62
CA GLY A 180 -12.55 -11.06 -12.25
C GLY A 180 -12.62 -10.77 -13.74
N LEU A 181 -12.48 -9.51 -14.14
CA LEU A 181 -12.47 -9.12 -15.55
C LEU A 181 -11.23 -9.64 -16.29
N ALA A 182 -10.05 -9.65 -15.68
CA ALA A 182 -8.83 -10.17 -16.29
C ALA A 182 -8.93 -11.69 -16.55
N ILE A 183 -9.53 -12.45 -15.63
CA ILE A 183 -9.84 -13.86 -15.84
C ILE A 183 -10.85 -14.01 -16.97
N ALA A 184 -11.94 -13.23 -16.98
CA ALA A 184 -12.92 -13.25 -18.06
C ALA A 184 -12.29 -12.94 -19.42
N PHE A 185 -11.42 -11.92 -19.49
CA PHE A 185 -10.66 -11.57 -20.68
C PHE A 185 -9.80 -12.74 -21.16
N GLY A 186 -9.00 -13.34 -20.27
CA GLY A 186 -8.15 -14.48 -20.60
C GLY A 186 -8.92 -15.72 -21.06
N VAL A 187 -10.09 -15.99 -20.48
CA VAL A 187 -10.97 -17.10 -20.89
C VAL A 187 -11.59 -16.83 -22.25
N LEU A 188 -12.13 -15.62 -22.49
CA LEU A 188 -12.75 -15.24 -23.76
C LEU A 188 -11.74 -15.19 -24.90
N GLN A 189 -10.50 -14.74 -24.62
CA GLN A 189 -9.41 -14.71 -25.60
C GLN A 189 -9.00 -16.13 -26.06
N ARG A 190 -9.09 -17.13 -25.18
CA ARG A 190 -8.76 -18.54 -25.49
C ARG A 190 -9.94 -19.34 -26.02
N GLY A 191 -11.17 -18.93 -25.70
CA GLY A 191 -12.39 -19.60 -26.11
C GLY A 191 -12.59 -19.56 -27.62
N ARG A 192 -13.04 -20.67 -28.22
CA ARG A 192 -13.48 -20.70 -29.62
C ARG A 192 -14.87 -20.09 -29.83
N VAL A 193 -15.52 -19.65 -28.75
CA VAL A 193 -16.91 -19.18 -28.75
C VAL A 193 -16.97 -17.78 -29.35
N GLY A 194 -17.56 -17.68 -30.55
CA GLY A 194 -17.97 -16.38 -31.12
C GLY A 194 -16.88 -15.54 -31.79
N ARG A 195 -16.04 -16.14 -32.65
CA ARG A 195 -15.05 -15.43 -33.51
C ARG A 195 -15.61 -14.22 -34.29
N ALA A 196 -16.93 -14.16 -34.51
CA ALA A 196 -17.58 -13.05 -35.19
C ALA A 196 -17.96 -11.89 -34.25
N LEU A 197 -18.22 -12.16 -32.96
CA LEU A 197 -18.67 -11.16 -31.98
C LEU A 197 -17.55 -10.67 -31.06
N ASN A 198 -16.42 -11.39 -30.97
CA ASN A 198 -15.23 -11.04 -30.19
C ASN A 198 -15.52 -10.36 -28.84
N PRO A 199 -16.23 -11.06 -27.92
CA PRO A 199 -16.62 -10.53 -26.61
C PRO A 199 -15.43 -10.03 -25.78
N SER A 200 -14.25 -10.64 -25.95
CA SER A 200 -12.98 -10.26 -25.34
C SER A 200 -12.54 -8.83 -25.67
N ALA A 201 -12.85 -8.30 -26.85
CA ALA A 201 -12.52 -6.91 -27.20
C ALA A 201 -13.28 -5.93 -26.31
N TYR A 202 -14.58 -6.16 -26.08
CA TYR A 202 -15.36 -5.33 -25.16
C TYR A 202 -14.82 -5.40 -23.73
N VAL A 203 -14.40 -6.59 -23.28
CA VAL A 203 -13.82 -6.76 -21.94
C VAL A 203 -12.48 -6.00 -21.82
N GLU A 204 -11.64 -5.99 -22.85
CA GLU A 204 -10.39 -5.18 -22.86
C GLU A 204 -10.68 -3.69 -22.64
N TRP A 205 -11.67 -3.14 -23.36
CA TRP A 205 -12.10 -1.75 -23.17
C TRP A 205 -12.65 -1.50 -21.77
N ILE A 206 -13.49 -2.39 -21.25
CA ILE A 206 -14.06 -2.28 -19.90
C ILE A 206 -12.96 -2.29 -18.84
N ILE A 207 -12.01 -3.23 -18.91
CA ILE A 207 -10.85 -3.30 -18.00
C ILE A 207 -10.05 -2.00 -18.06
N SER A 208 -9.75 -1.52 -19.27
CA SER A 208 -8.92 -0.34 -19.48
C SER A 208 -9.59 0.94 -18.96
N LEU A 209 -10.91 1.04 -19.05
CA LEU A 209 -11.67 2.15 -18.48
C LEU A 209 -11.78 2.05 -16.96
N ILE A 210 -11.96 0.85 -16.41
CA ILE A 210 -11.98 0.62 -14.95
C ILE A 210 -10.62 0.98 -14.33
N TYR A 211 -9.53 0.69 -15.02
CA TYR A 211 -8.18 1.05 -14.59
C TYR A 211 -8.01 2.57 -14.38
N ILE A 212 -8.72 3.43 -15.12
CA ILE A 212 -8.74 4.88 -14.87
C ILE A 212 -9.24 5.18 -13.46
N PHE A 213 -10.36 4.56 -13.07
CA PHE A 213 -10.95 4.76 -11.76
C PHE A 213 -10.08 4.19 -10.64
N TYR A 214 -9.38 3.07 -10.91
CA TYR A 214 -8.36 2.57 -9.99
C TYR A 214 -7.24 3.59 -9.78
N VAL A 215 -6.69 4.18 -10.85
CA VAL A 215 -5.66 5.23 -10.76
C VAL A 215 -6.20 6.45 -10.00
N TRP A 216 -7.39 6.93 -10.32
CA TRP A 216 -8.03 8.05 -9.63
C TRP A 216 -8.39 7.75 -8.17
N SER A 217 -8.53 6.48 -7.77
CA SER A 217 -8.73 6.12 -6.37
C SER A 217 -7.59 6.61 -5.45
N PHE A 218 -6.38 6.82 -5.99
CA PHE A 218 -5.25 7.38 -5.25
C PHE A 218 -5.39 8.86 -4.95
N ILE A 219 -6.26 9.60 -5.66
CA ILE A 219 -6.57 11.01 -5.33
C ILE A 219 -7.01 11.12 -3.87
N ILE A 220 -7.85 10.18 -3.41
CA ILE A 220 -8.39 10.12 -2.05
C ILE A 220 -7.27 9.98 -1.00
N ASP A 221 -6.18 9.29 -1.33
CA ASP A 221 -5.05 9.09 -0.41
C ASP A 221 -4.25 10.37 -0.18
N PHE A 222 -4.23 11.27 -1.17
CA PHE A 222 -3.54 12.55 -1.07
C PHE A 222 -4.40 13.68 -0.52
N LEU A 223 -5.73 13.50 -0.41
CA LEU A 223 -6.62 14.53 0.14
C LEU A 223 -6.25 14.96 1.57
N PRO A 224 -5.90 14.07 2.51
CA PRO A 224 -5.46 14.49 3.84
C PRO A 224 -4.21 15.37 3.82
N ALA A 225 -3.33 15.21 2.83
CA ALA A 225 -2.08 15.97 2.73
C ALA A 225 -2.27 17.42 2.22
N THR A 226 -3.44 17.77 1.68
CA THR A 226 -3.77 19.15 1.27
C THR A 226 -4.10 20.04 2.46
N GLN A 227 -4.58 19.46 3.56
CA GLN A 227 -4.92 20.18 4.77
C GLN A 227 -3.63 20.50 5.52
N THR A 228 -3.13 21.72 5.38
CA THR A 228 -1.99 22.22 6.15
C THR A 228 -2.40 22.46 7.59
N ARG A 229 -2.56 21.40 8.38
CA ARG A 229 -2.67 21.51 9.84
C ARG A 229 -1.30 21.80 10.45
N HIS A 230 -1.26 22.55 11.55
CA HIS A 230 -0.05 22.77 12.34
C HIS A 230 0.57 21.42 12.72
N ARG A 231 1.90 21.38 12.90
CA ARG A 231 2.67 20.14 13.13
C ARG A 231 2.13 19.32 14.32
N GLU A 232 1.51 19.99 15.27
CA GLU A 232 0.94 19.46 16.51
C GLU A 232 -0.45 18.83 16.30
N ASP A 233 -1.22 19.29 15.30
CA ASP A 233 -2.58 18.81 14.97
C ASP A 233 -2.62 17.78 13.81
N ARG A 234 -1.44 17.38 13.32
CA ARG A 234 -1.30 16.58 12.11
C ARG A 234 -1.20 15.10 12.46
N PHE A 235 -2.34 14.40 12.40
CA PHE A 235 -2.51 13.00 12.82
C PHE A 235 -1.98 12.79 14.25
N GLU A 236 -2.82 13.04 15.25
CA GLU A 236 -2.50 12.72 16.66
C GLU A 236 -1.97 11.29 16.75
N LEU A 237 -0.83 11.11 17.42
CA LEU A 237 -0.28 9.78 17.68
C LEU A 237 -1.35 8.97 18.44
N PRO A 238 -1.76 7.81 17.93
CA PRO A 238 -2.72 6.98 18.64
C PRO A 238 -2.11 6.57 19.98
N GLY A 239 -2.93 6.56 21.03
CA GLY A 239 -2.52 6.42 22.44
C GLY A 239 -1.38 5.42 22.71
N PRO A 240 -1.38 4.20 22.13
CA PRO A 240 -0.30 3.23 22.34
C PRO A 240 1.08 3.67 21.82
N LEU A 241 1.12 4.49 20.77
CA LEU A 241 2.37 5.02 20.23
C LEU A 241 2.79 6.32 20.90
N ARG A 242 1.81 7.12 21.31
CA ARG A 242 2.06 8.32 22.12
C ARG A 242 2.72 7.93 23.45
N ALA A 243 2.17 6.93 24.14
CA ALA A 243 2.78 6.37 25.36
C ALA A 243 4.21 5.85 25.12
N ARG A 244 4.47 5.26 23.95
CA ARG A 244 5.81 4.73 23.60
C ARG A 244 6.82 5.83 23.24
N GLU A 245 6.39 6.91 22.60
CA GLU A 245 7.23 8.09 22.37
C GLU A 245 7.50 8.82 23.69
N GLU A 246 6.48 9.02 24.54
CA GLU A 246 6.63 9.58 25.89
C GLU A 246 7.60 8.71 26.73
N GLU A 247 7.48 7.38 26.72
CA GLU A 247 8.44 6.47 27.35
C GLU A 247 9.85 6.56 26.76
N GLY A 248 9.97 6.73 25.44
CA GLY A 248 11.25 6.90 24.77
C GLY A 248 11.94 8.22 25.10
N GLU A 249 11.18 9.31 25.16
CA GLU A 249 11.65 10.64 25.57
C GLU A 249 12.06 10.66 27.04
N MET A 250 11.29 10.01 27.93
CA MET A 250 11.67 9.84 29.33
C MET A 250 12.99 9.07 29.47
N ARG A 251 13.19 8.01 28.69
CA ARG A 251 14.46 7.24 28.68
C ARG A 251 15.64 8.01 28.11
N MET A 252 15.43 8.87 27.11
CA MET A 252 16.48 9.73 26.56
C MET A 252 16.82 10.87 27.52
N GLN A 253 15.83 11.49 28.18
CA GLN A 253 16.08 12.46 29.25
C GLN A 253 16.79 11.83 30.45
N GLU A 254 16.49 10.58 30.78
CA GLU A 254 17.20 9.83 31.83
C GLU A 254 18.66 9.53 31.43
N GLN A 255 18.93 9.28 30.15
CA GLN A 255 20.28 9.10 29.61
C GLN A 255 21.07 10.42 29.48
N GLU A 256 20.44 11.51 29.03
CA GLU A 256 21.09 12.82 28.86
C GLU A 256 21.22 13.59 30.18
N GLY A 257 20.25 13.44 31.08
CA GLY A 257 20.24 14.11 32.39
C GLY A 257 21.29 13.57 33.34
N GLY A 258 21.80 12.35 33.10
CA GLY A 258 22.66 11.66 34.05
C GLY A 258 21.94 11.42 35.38
N ASN A 259 22.26 10.33 36.04
CA ASN A 259 21.79 10.15 37.41
C ASN A 259 22.44 11.25 38.27
N ASN A 260 21.66 12.25 38.72
CA ASN A 260 22.13 13.30 39.65
C ASN A 260 22.68 12.73 40.99
N LEU A 261 22.67 11.41 41.16
CA LEU A 261 23.19 10.65 42.28
C LEU A 261 24.46 9.81 41.99
N GLY A 262 25.08 9.93 40.81
CA GLY A 262 26.45 9.42 40.57
C GLY A 262 26.64 7.90 40.74
N GLY A 263 25.61 7.09 40.52
CA GLY A 263 25.68 5.62 40.57
C GLY A 263 25.68 4.97 39.17
N PRO A 264 26.31 3.79 38.98
CA PRO A 264 26.35 3.09 37.68
C PRO A 264 24.96 2.73 37.17
N VAL A 265 24.70 3.01 35.89
CA VAL A 265 23.46 2.62 35.21
C VAL A 265 23.59 1.16 34.76
N TYR A 266 22.93 0.25 35.46
CA TYR A 266 22.75 -1.12 34.97
C TYR A 266 21.60 -1.16 33.97
N THR A 267 21.93 -1.45 32.71
CA THR A 267 20.97 -1.82 31.68
C THR A 267 20.36 -3.18 32.01
N GLY A 268 19.25 -3.16 32.75
CA GLY A 268 18.45 -4.34 33.08
C GLY A 268 17.80 -4.93 31.83
N GLY A 269 18.45 -5.92 31.24
CA GLY A 269 17.87 -6.81 30.23
C GLY A 269 16.70 -7.61 30.83
N ALA A 270 15.64 -7.75 30.04
CA ALA A 270 14.45 -8.52 30.33
C ALA A 270 14.78 -9.97 30.77
N TRP A 271 14.35 -10.36 31.97
CA TRP A 271 14.22 -11.75 32.35
C TRP A 271 12.89 -11.98 33.08
N ASN A 272 12.16 -12.97 32.57
CA ASN A 272 10.88 -13.46 33.08
C ASN A 272 10.98 -13.90 34.55
N GLU A 273 10.14 -13.33 35.42
CA GLU A 273 9.91 -13.85 36.76
C GLU A 273 8.93 -15.03 36.73
N ARG A 274 9.45 -16.24 36.91
CA ARG A 274 8.76 -17.31 37.66
C ARG A 274 9.45 -17.41 39.02
N GLY A 275 8.63 -17.33 40.07
CA GLY A 275 9.07 -17.07 41.43
C GLY A 275 10.03 -18.07 42.05
N SER A 276 10.78 -17.57 43.02
CA SER A 276 11.34 -18.34 44.12
C SER A 276 11.34 -17.45 45.36
N GLN A 277 10.67 -17.94 46.41
CA GLN A 277 10.60 -17.37 47.75
C GLN A 277 11.99 -17.29 48.41
N GLY A 278 12.17 -16.33 49.33
CA GLY A 278 13.35 -16.25 50.18
C GLY A 278 13.45 -14.94 50.96
N SER A 279 12.56 -14.78 51.94
CA SER A 279 12.54 -13.77 53.00
C SER A 279 13.85 -13.72 53.82
N GLU A 280 14.39 -12.51 54.04
CA GLU A 280 14.46 -11.80 55.34
C GLU A 280 15.77 -11.97 56.13
N VAL A 281 16.47 -10.84 56.34
CA VAL A 281 17.36 -10.64 57.50
C VAL A 281 16.94 -9.31 58.14
N PRO A 282 16.31 -9.29 59.32
CA PRO A 282 15.93 -8.05 59.99
C PRO A 282 17.09 -7.51 60.84
N MET A 283 17.27 -6.19 60.77
CA MET A 283 18.22 -5.42 61.59
C MET A 283 17.42 -4.72 62.70
N TYR A 284 17.62 -5.12 63.95
CA TYR A 284 17.20 -4.44 65.19
C TYR A 284 18.28 -4.78 66.22
N GLY A 285 18.80 -3.90 67.07
CA GLY A 285 18.15 -2.86 67.86
C GLY A 285 18.68 -3.04 69.28
N GLN A 286 19.15 -1.95 69.88
CA GLN A 286 20.02 -1.86 71.04
C GLN A 286 19.34 -2.15 72.41
N ALA A 287 20.16 -2.60 73.38
CA ALA A 287 20.04 -2.51 74.84
C ALA A 287 19.26 -3.58 75.66
N GLY A 288 20.00 -4.19 76.62
CA GLY A 288 19.62 -4.13 78.05
C GLY A 288 19.05 -5.39 78.75
N TYR A 289 19.85 -5.92 79.70
CA TYR A 289 19.46 -6.55 80.99
C TYR A 289 18.79 -7.95 81.07
N ARG A 290 19.61 -8.92 81.51
CA ARG A 290 19.49 -9.96 82.59
C ARG A 290 18.11 -10.39 83.14
N GLY A 291 17.93 -11.72 83.24
CA GLY A 291 17.18 -12.42 84.32
C GLY A 291 16.30 -13.60 83.85
N THR A 292 16.81 -14.84 83.87
CA THR A 292 16.50 -15.95 84.82
C THR A 292 15.24 -16.79 84.56
N ALA A 293 15.51 -18.08 84.34
CA ALA A 293 14.83 -19.28 84.87
C ALA A 293 13.40 -19.64 84.45
N GLY A 294 13.24 -20.92 84.07
CA GLY A 294 12.14 -21.73 84.61
C GLY A 294 11.17 -22.35 83.62
N GLU A 295 11.27 -23.68 83.50
CA GLU A 295 10.16 -24.64 83.40
C GLU A 295 9.27 -24.77 82.15
N VAL A 296 9.57 -25.87 81.45
CA VAL A 296 8.69 -26.92 80.87
C VAL A 296 7.31 -27.05 81.53
N VAL A 297 6.21 -27.05 80.74
CA VAL A 297 5.07 -28.00 80.79
C VAL A 297 4.34 -28.02 79.42
N PRO A 298 3.84 -29.18 78.92
CA PRO A 298 3.50 -29.42 77.50
C PRO A 298 1.96 -29.54 77.25
N PRO A 299 1.44 -30.32 76.27
CA PRO A 299 0.77 -29.79 75.07
C PRO A 299 -0.73 -30.21 74.97
N SER A 300 -1.28 -30.12 73.75
CA SER A 300 -2.59 -30.60 73.28
C SER A 300 -3.67 -29.50 73.23
N ARG A 301 -4.51 -29.38 72.20
CA ARG A 301 -5.18 -30.43 71.43
C ARG A 301 -5.57 -29.89 70.04
N ASN A 302 -5.54 -30.81 69.08
CA ASN A 302 -6.14 -30.79 67.75
C ASN A 302 -7.53 -30.13 67.70
N PHE A 303 -7.75 -29.31 66.67
CA PHE A 303 -8.74 -29.56 65.61
C PHE A 303 -8.14 -29.12 64.28
#